data_AF-A0A924LZ36-F1
#
_entry.id   AF-A0A924LZ36-F1
#
_cell.length_a   1.000
_cell.length_b   1.000
_cell.length_c   1.000
_cell.angle_alpha   90.00
_cell.angle_beta   90.00
_cell.angle_gamma   90.00
#
_symmetry.space_group_name_H-M   'P 1'
#
loop_
_entity.id
_entity.type
_entity.pdbx_description
1 polymer ?
#
loop_
_entity_poly.entity_id
_entity_poly.type
_entity_poly.pdbx_seq_one_letter_code
_entity_poly.pdbx_strand_id
1 'polypeptide(L)' 'MVTVRLVVVVTTVELWLPISLDTPNAEDASPVVVSSLTARGIALLVDDEPLVRMSTADMLADLGYNVIEA' A
#
# COMPACT_ATOMS: atom_id res chain seq x y z
N MET A 1 -5.07 6.80 16.20
CA MET A 1 -4.34 6.37 14.99
C MET A 1 -3.34 5.32 15.42
N VAL A 2 -3.11 4.25 14.67
CA VAL A 2 -2.11 3.22 15.00
C VAL A 2 -0.93 3.37 14.03
N THR A 3 0.29 3.35 14.57
CA THR A 3 1.52 3.40 13.78
C THR A 3 2.13 2.01 13.72
N VAL A 4 2.28 1.47 12.52
CA VAL A 4 2.97 0.19 12.27
C VAL A 4 4.33 0.51 11.64
N ARG A 5 5.42 0.08 12.29
CA ARG A 5 6.79 0.26 11.80
C ARG A 5 7.34 -1.08 11.36
N LEU A 6 7.66 -1.20 10.07
CA LEU A 6 8.37 -2.35 9.50
C LEU A 6 9.81 -1.94 9.20
N VAL A 7 10.78 -2.71 9.71
CA VAL A 7 12.21 -2.46 9.50
C VAL A 7 12.81 -3.64 8.76
N VAL A 8 13.38 -3.37 7.57
CA VAL A 8 14.18 -4.32 6.79
C VAL A 8 15.60 -3.76 6.69
N VAL A 9 16.61 -4.62 6.49
CA VAL A 9 18.07 -4.35 6.63
C VAL A 9 18.55 -3.00 6.05
N VAL A 10 17.91 -2.49 5.00
CA VAL A 10 18.28 -1.21 4.36
C VAL A 10 17.10 -0.25 4.16
N THR A 11 15.89 -0.57 4.64
CA THR A 11 14.70 0.24 4.36
C THR A 11 13.77 0.30 5.57
N THR A 12 13.38 1.51 5.93
CA THR A 12 12.36 1.78 6.96
C THR A 12 11.09 2.26 6.28
N VAL A 13 9.97 1.60 6.58
CA VAL A 13 8.64 2.02 6.10
C VAL A 13 7.76 2.33 7.31
N GLU A 14 7.17 3.51 7.33
CA GLU A 14 6.20 3.93 8.34
C GLU A 14 4.81 3.99 7.72
N LEU A 15 3.89 3.20 8.27
CA LEU A 15 2.51 3.15 7.82
C LEU A 15 1.57 3.66 8.93
N TRP A 16 0.78 4.68 8.59
CA TRP A 16 -0.24 5.25 9.45
C TRP A 16 -1.59 4.64 9.10
N LEU A 17 -2.12 3.78 9.98
CA LEU A 17 -3.39 3.13 9.77
C LEU A 17 -4.50 3.79 10.62
N PRO A 18 -5.73 3.90 10.07
CA PRO A 18 -6.88 4.29 10.86
C PRO A 18 -7.10 3.27 11.99
N ILE A 19 -7.60 3.76 13.13
CA ILE A 19 -7.92 2.86 14.26
C ILE A 19 -9.06 1.95 13.83
N SER A 20 -8.83 0.64 13.84
CA SER A 20 -9.91 -0.33 13.68
C SER A 20 -10.55 -0.55 15.05
N LEU A 21 -11.87 -0.39 15.15
CA LEU A 21 -12.64 -0.67 16.36
C LEU A 21 -13.15 -2.12 16.38
N ASP A 22 -12.89 -2.91 15.33
CA ASP A 22 -13.23 -4.32 15.26
C ASP A 22 -12.38 -5.16 16.20
N THR A 23 -13.04 -6.06 16.92
CA THR A 23 -12.38 -7.01 17.84
C THR A 23 -11.90 -8.19 16.99
N PRO A 24 -10.62 -8.59 17.04
CA PRO A 24 -10.13 -9.69 16.22
C PRO A 24 -10.86 -10.98 16.60
N ASN A 25 -11.74 -11.45 15.71
CA ASN A 25 -12.44 -12.72 15.88
C ASN A 25 -11.49 -13.86 15.51
N ALA A 26 -11.10 -14.68 16.49
CA ALA A 26 -10.12 -15.75 16.31
C ALA A 26 -10.60 -16.89 15.37
N GLU A 27 -11.85 -16.86 14.92
CA GLU A 27 -12.44 -17.87 14.04
C GLU A 27 -12.37 -17.51 12.55
N ASP A 28 -11.85 -16.33 12.18
CA ASP A 28 -11.74 -15.89 10.77
C ASP A 28 -10.43 -16.37 10.11
N ALA A 29 -10.10 -17.64 10.29
CA ALA A 29 -9.01 -18.32 9.58
C ALA A 29 -9.50 -18.98 8.28
N SER A 30 -10.54 -18.41 7.66
CA SER A 30 -10.91 -18.77 6.29
C SER A 30 -9.85 -18.18 5.33
N PRO A 31 -9.47 -18.86 4.24
CA PRO A 31 -8.56 -18.26 3.26
C PRO A 31 -9.19 -16.93 2.81
N VAL A 32 -8.51 -15.83 3.13
CA VAL A 32 -8.91 -14.48 2.74
C VAL A 32 -9.07 -14.51 1.23
N VAL A 33 -10.33 -14.56 0.77
CA VAL A 33 -10.65 -14.25 -0.61
C VAL A 33 -10.16 -12.82 -0.77
N VAL A 34 -9.09 -12.65 -1.54
CA VAL A 34 -8.56 -11.35 -1.91
C VAL A 34 -9.69 -10.61 -2.62
N SER A 35 -10.46 -9.85 -1.83
CA SER A 35 -11.47 -8.95 -2.34
C SER A 35 -10.72 -8.06 -3.32
N SER A 36 -11.10 -8.14 -4.59
CA SER A 36 -10.52 -7.37 -5.69
C SER A 36 -10.33 -5.95 -5.19
N LEU A 37 -9.07 -5.52 -5.07
CA LEU A 37 -8.69 -4.30 -4.41
C LEU A 37 -9.48 -3.15 -5.03
N THR A 38 -10.53 -2.71 -4.34
CA THR A 38 -11.22 -1.45 -4.63
C THR A 38 -10.12 -0.40 -4.71
N ALA A 39 -10.03 0.29 -5.86
CA ALA A 39 -8.94 1.19 -6.21
C ALA A 39 -8.36 1.89 -4.98
N ARG A 40 -7.09 1.60 -4.65
CA ARG A 40 -6.50 1.93 -3.35
C ARG A 40 -6.29 3.44 -3.13
N GLY A 41 -6.59 4.25 -4.15
CA GLY A 41 -6.51 5.72 -4.12
C GLY A 41 -5.74 6.28 -5.29
N ILE A 42 -5.47 7.59 -5.24
CA ILE A 42 -4.63 8.30 -6.20
C ILE A 42 -3.23 8.48 -5.59
N ALA A 43 -2.17 8.15 -6.33
CA ALA A 43 -0.79 8.32 -5.91
C ALA A 43 -0.08 9.35 -6.81
N LEU A 44 0.49 10.40 -6.20
CA LEU A 44 1.36 11.34 -6.91
C LEU A 44 2.80 10.79 -6.86
N LEU A 45 3.32 10.43 -8.02
CA LEU A 45 4.66 9.90 -8.16
C LEU A 45 5.59 11.00 -8.68
N VAL A 46 6.59 11.33 -7.88
CA VAL A 46 7.62 12.33 -8.18
C VAL A 46 8.97 11.68 -8.01
N ASP A 47 9.66 11.45 -9.11
CA ASP A 47 10.99 10.84 -9.17
C ASP A 47 11.80 11.58 -10.24
N ASP A 48 13.08 11.89 -9.99
CA ASP A 48 13.90 12.63 -10.95
C ASP A 48 14.39 11.78 -12.12
N GLU A 49 14.34 10.45 -12.01
CA GLU A 49 14.77 9.52 -13.06
C GLU A 49 13.57 8.92 -13.82
N PRO A 50 13.46 9.12 -15.14
CA PRO A 50 12.27 8.73 -15.91
C PRO A 50 12.06 7.20 -15.96
N LEU A 51 13.14 6.41 -15.90
CA LEU A 51 13.04 4.94 -15.90
C LEU A 51 12.50 4.40 -14.58
N VAL A 52 12.95 4.97 -13.45
CA VAL A 52 12.48 4.60 -12.12
C VAL A 52 11.03 5.02 -11.94
N ARG A 53 10.67 6.21 -12.42
CA ARG A 53 9.31 6.71 -12.45
C ARG A 53 8.36 5.76 -13.18
N MET A 54 8.71 5.36 -14.41
CA MET A 54 7.89 4.45 -15.21
C MET A 54 7.73 3.08 -14.53
N SER A 55 8.82 2.49 -14.05
CA SER A 55 8.77 1.19 -13.37
C SER A 55 7.97 1.24 -12.07
N THR A 56 8.00 2.35 -11.34
CA THR A 56 7.26 2.51 -10.08
C THR A 56 5.78 2.80 -10.34
N ALA A 57 5.46 3.56 -11.39
CA ALA A 57 4.09 3.79 -11.83
C ALA A 57 3.40 2.47 -12.20
N ASP A 58 4.07 1.60 -12.96
CA ASP A 58 3.55 0.28 -13.33
C ASP A 58 3.28 -0.59 -12.09
N MET A 59 4.23 -0.65 -11.15
CA MET A 59 4.02 -1.37 -9.89
C MET A 59 2.82 -0.82 -9.11
N LEU A 60 2.69 0.50 -8.98
CA LEU A 60 1.57 1.12 -8.27
C LEU A 60 0.22 0.88 -8.96
N ALA A 61 0.20 0.86 -10.30
CA ALA A 61 -0.97 0.53 -11.08
C ALA A 61 -1.40 -0.93 -10.86
N ASP A 62 -0.46 -1.87 -10.84
CA ASP A 62 -0.71 -3.28 -10.52
C ASP A 62 -1.27 -3.48 -9.10
N LEU A 63 -0.90 -2.60 -8.16
CA LEU A 63 -1.45 -2.56 -6.80
C LEU A 63 -2.86 -1.92 -6.73
N GLY A 64 -3.37 -1.38 -7.85
CA GLY A 64 -4.69 -0.78 -7.96
C GLY A 64 -4.74 0.71 -7.62
N TYR A 65 -3.62 1.44 -7.72
CA TYR A 65 -3.59 2.89 -7.58
C TYR A 65 -3.76 3.60 -8.93
N ASN A 66 -4.38 4.77 -8.91
CA ASN A 66 -4.36 5.70 -10.04
C ASN A 66 -3.14 6.62 -9.90
N VAL A 67 -2.14 6.46 -10.76
CA VAL A 67 -0.86 7.19 -10.65
C VAL A 67 -0.93 8.50 -11.44
N ILE A 68 -0.49 9.59 -10.80
CA ILE A 68 -0.25 10.89 -11.43
C ILE A 68 1.25 11.15 -11.36
N GLU A 69 1.88 11.37 -12.51
CA GLU A 69 3.30 11.68 -12.59
C GLU A 69 3.52 13.20 -12.62
N ALA A 70 4.57 13.69 -11.94
CA ALA A 70 4.98 15.09 -11.95
C ALA A 70 6.49 15.27 -12.21
#